data_AF-A0A3B4GZS7-F1
#
_entry.id   AF-A0A3B4GZS7-F1
#
_cell.length_a   1.000
_cell.length_b   1.000
_cell.length_c   1.000
_cell.angle_alpha   90.00
_cell.angle_beta   90.00
_cell.angle_gamma   90.00
#
_symmetry.space_group_name_H-M   'P 1'
#
loop_
_entity.id
_entity.type
_entity.pdbx_description
1 polymer ?
#
loop_
_entity_poly.entity_id
_entity_poly.type
_entity_poly.pdbx_seq_one_letter_code
_entity_poly.pdbx_strand_id
1 'polypeptide(L)'
;AALNFTNDWAEARMTTKATYKSFSNAVVNAEIGLHVGLYGINVTLKNPVVQFNETIDYNEMFTWHDTIEEYEEALEKGLPNPILYIAEKFTPSSPCGLIFQYRYSGRYASATLTAFCCWMLANILFSMPVIRYAGYMVVATAAFIFFSMISFTTIMNVPQCVFYIGTDSFETEYSHSFWLALATILCTLIGLLVVLLDFLVPEKMKEAFSVGVDGCEDEDDSYSEGYLNSFFLDGV
;
A
#
# COMPACT_ATOMS: atom_id res chain seq x y z
N ALA A 1 -3.95 -2.75 -6.47
CA ALA A 1 -4.46 -4.03 -5.93
C ALA A 1 -3.46 -4.68 -4.96
N ALA A 2 -2.25 -5.06 -5.39
CA ALA A 2 -1.26 -5.75 -4.53
C ALA A 2 -0.89 -4.97 -3.25
N LEU A 3 -0.73 -3.64 -3.35
CA LEU A 3 -0.42 -2.77 -2.22
C LEU A 3 -1.49 -2.79 -1.10
N ASN A 4 -2.73 -3.16 -1.40
CA ASN A 4 -3.78 -3.22 -0.38
C ASN A 4 -3.66 -4.48 0.49
N PHE A 5 -3.23 -5.60 -0.10
CA PHE A 5 -3.15 -6.90 0.58
C PHE A 5 -1.75 -7.25 1.08
N THR A 6 -0.76 -6.42 0.77
CA THR A 6 0.59 -6.62 1.30
C THR A 6 0.64 -6.36 2.80
N ASN A 7 1.38 -7.22 3.50
CA ASN A 7 1.66 -7.08 4.92
C ASN A 7 3.00 -6.38 5.18
N ASP A 8 3.61 -5.83 4.13
CA ASP A 8 4.97 -5.28 4.15
C ASP A 8 4.96 -3.78 3.83
N TRP A 9 4.24 -2.99 4.63
CA TRP A 9 4.26 -1.53 4.50
C TRP A 9 5.39 -0.90 5.31
N ALA A 10 5.57 -1.39 6.54
CA ALA A 10 6.75 -1.15 7.36
C ALA A 10 7.32 -2.48 7.82
N GLU A 11 8.64 -2.54 7.97
CA GLU A 11 9.36 -3.75 8.30
C GLU A 11 10.47 -3.43 9.30
N ALA A 12 10.66 -4.33 10.26
CA ALA A 12 11.81 -4.30 11.14
C ALA A 12 12.41 -5.71 11.17
N ARG A 13 13.73 -5.82 11.06
CA ARG A 13 14.44 -7.09 11.19
C ARG A 13 15.61 -6.93 12.14
N MET A 14 15.78 -7.91 13.01
CA MET A 14 16.89 -7.95 13.95
C MET A 14 17.30 -9.40 14.22
N THR A 15 18.60 -9.67 14.25
CA THR A 15 19.13 -10.94 14.74
C THR A 15 19.65 -10.75 16.15
N THR A 16 19.01 -11.38 17.14
CA THR A 16 19.44 -11.24 18.54
C THR A 16 19.23 -12.52 19.33
N LYS A 17 19.82 -12.56 20.52
CA LYS A 17 19.65 -13.62 21.50
C LYS A 17 18.42 -13.33 22.35
N ALA A 18 17.38 -14.13 22.18
CA ALA A 18 16.13 -13.96 22.89
C ALA A 18 15.75 -15.21 23.68
N THR A 19 15.07 -15.01 24.81
CA THR A 19 14.49 -16.12 25.58
C THR A 19 13.41 -16.79 24.75
N TYR A 20 13.48 -18.11 24.58
CA TYR A 20 12.64 -18.83 23.63
C TYR A 20 11.24 -19.16 24.18
N LYS A 21 11.18 -19.92 25.28
CA LYS A 21 9.93 -20.45 25.86
C LYS A 21 9.76 -19.99 27.31
N SER A 22 8.51 -19.82 27.71
CA SER A 22 8.15 -19.64 29.12
C SER A 22 8.57 -20.86 29.94
N PHE A 23 9.00 -20.63 31.19
CA PHE A 23 9.50 -21.66 32.11
C PHE A 23 10.77 -22.42 31.65
N SER A 24 11.48 -21.91 30.64
CA SER A 24 12.77 -22.42 30.19
C SER A 24 13.79 -21.29 30.15
N ASN A 25 15.02 -21.58 30.59
CA ASN A 25 16.16 -20.67 30.46
C ASN A 25 16.85 -20.80 29.09
N ALA A 26 16.21 -21.46 28.12
CA ALA A 26 16.73 -21.60 26.77
C ALA A 26 16.72 -20.24 26.06
N VAL A 27 17.92 -19.81 25.65
CA VAL A 27 18.13 -18.62 24.83
C VAL A 27 18.47 -19.07 23.43
N VAL A 28 17.71 -18.59 22.45
CA VAL A 28 17.92 -18.89 21.03
C VAL A 28 18.51 -17.68 20.33
N ASN A 29 19.42 -17.92 19.40
CA ASN A 29 19.86 -16.89 18.46
C ASN A 29 18.99 -17.01 17.21
N ALA A 30 18.10 -16.04 17.00
CA ALA A 30 17.13 -16.05 15.93
C ALA A 30 16.96 -14.67 15.30
N GLU A 31 16.60 -14.67 14.02
CA GLU A 31 16.13 -13.49 13.31
C GLU A 31 14.66 -13.26 13.65
N ILE A 32 14.37 -12.10 14.19
CA ILE A 32 13.03 -11.62 14.51
C ILE A 32 12.69 -10.57 13.46
N GLY A 33 11.60 -10.81 12.73
CA GLY A 33 11.07 -9.87 11.75
C GLY A 33 9.67 -9.43 12.12
N LEU A 34 9.44 -8.11 12.20
CA LEU A 34 8.12 -7.51 12.31
C LEU A 34 7.74 -6.92 10.96
N HIS A 35 6.61 -7.38 10.43
CA HIS A 35 6.02 -6.91 9.19
C HIS A 35 4.69 -6.25 9.52
N VAL A 36 4.58 -4.94 9.29
CA VAL A 36 3.36 -4.19 9.57
C VAL A 36 2.62 -3.95 8.27
N GLY A 37 1.43 -4.52 8.19
CA GLY A 37 0.50 -4.36 7.09
C GLY A 37 -0.64 -3.41 7.42
N LEU A 38 -1.53 -3.25 6.44
CA LEU A 38 -2.73 -2.42 6.58
C LEU A 38 -3.81 -3.11 7.43
N TYR A 39 -3.85 -4.44 7.44
CA TYR A 39 -4.88 -5.23 8.12
C TYR A 39 -4.41 -5.89 9.42
N GLY A 40 -3.11 -5.92 9.67
CA GLY A 40 -2.52 -6.51 10.84
C GLY A 40 -1.02 -6.40 10.86
N ILE A 41 -0.41 -7.09 11.81
CA ILE A 41 1.03 -7.35 11.86
C ILE A 41 1.28 -8.82 11.55
N ASN A 42 2.45 -9.11 11.00
CA ASN A 42 2.99 -10.43 10.86
C ASN A 42 4.36 -10.48 11.56
N VAL A 43 4.51 -11.42 12.49
CA VAL A 43 5.72 -11.56 13.29
C VAL A 43 6.38 -12.88 12.93
N THR A 44 7.63 -12.78 12.51
CA THR A 44 8.46 -13.90 12.10
C THR A 44 9.55 -14.14 13.12
N LEU A 45 9.79 -15.41 13.43
CA LEU A 45 10.93 -15.85 14.24
C LEU A 45 11.59 -17.00 13.49
N LYS A 46 12.75 -16.73 12.90
CA LYS A 46 13.44 -17.67 12.02
C LYS A 46 14.86 -17.91 12.46
N ASN A 47 15.30 -19.15 12.34
CA ASN A 47 16.71 -19.47 12.43
C ASN A 47 17.02 -20.70 11.56
N PRO A 48 17.95 -20.60 10.61
CA PRO A 48 18.27 -21.71 9.70
C PRO A 48 18.95 -22.90 10.39
N VAL A 49 19.50 -22.71 11.59
CA VAL A 49 20.17 -23.78 12.34
C VAL A 49 19.19 -24.39 13.35
N VAL A 50 19.03 -25.72 13.32
CA VAL A 50 18.27 -26.45 14.36
C VAL A 50 18.93 -26.19 15.71
N GLN A 51 18.23 -25.45 16.59
CA GLN A 51 18.66 -25.17 17.95
C GLN A 51 17.75 -25.95 18.90
N PHE A 52 18.32 -26.57 19.93
CA PHE A 52 17.56 -27.37 20.91
C PHE A 52 16.70 -28.50 20.29
N ASN A 53 17.18 -29.12 19.21
CA ASN A 53 16.45 -30.17 18.44
C ASN A 53 15.10 -29.70 17.86
N GLU A 54 14.88 -28.40 17.73
CA GLU A 54 13.69 -27.82 17.11
C GLU A 54 14.06 -26.93 15.91
N THR A 55 13.22 -26.97 14.88
CA THR A 55 13.30 -26.05 13.74
C THR A 55 12.51 -24.80 14.09
N ILE A 56 13.18 -23.65 14.14
CA ILE A 56 12.58 -22.37 14.49
C ILE A 56 12.21 -21.65 13.19
N ASP A 57 10.96 -21.77 12.78
CA ASP A 57 10.38 -21.08 11.62
C ASP A 57 8.91 -20.72 11.89
N TYR A 58 8.72 -19.67 12.69
CA TYR A 58 7.39 -19.17 13.03
C TYR A 58 7.03 -17.96 12.16
N ASN A 59 5.76 -17.88 11.78
CA ASN A 59 5.19 -16.80 10.97
C ASN A 59 3.73 -16.59 11.42
N GLU A 60 3.56 -15.74 12.43
CA GLU A 60 2.29 -15.53 13.13
C GLU A 60 1.67 -14.19 12.75
N MET A 61 0.41 -14.20 12.31
CA MET A 61 -0.29 -13.00 11.88
C MET A 61 -1.35 -12.59 12.92
N PHE A 62 -1.31 -11.33 13.34
CA PHE A 62 -2.29 -10.73 14.24
C PHE A 62 -3.03 -9.60 13.54
N THR A 63 -4.35 -9.67 13.49
CA THR A 63 -5.21 -8.71 12.79
C THR A 63 -5.64 -7.56 13.70
N TRP A 64 -5.95 -6.39 13.13
CA TRP A 64 -6.39 -5.22 13.92
C TRP A 64 -7.80 -5.32 14.51
N HIS A 65 -8.61 -6.30 14.09
CA HIS A 65 -10.01 -6.40 14.50
C HIS A 65 -10.13 -7.09 15.86
N ASP A 66 -9.51 -8.26 15.99
CA ASP A 66 -9.68 -9.15 17.14
C ASP A 66 -8.36 -9.32 17.93
N THR A 67 -7.56 -8.24 18.02
CA THR A 67 -6.21 -8.23 18.65
C THR A 67 -6.14 -8.82 20.05
N ILE A 68 -7.20 -8.74 20.87
CA ILE A 68 -7.18 -9.26 22.24
C ILE A 68 -7.43 -10.76 22.24
N GLU A 69 -8.45 -11.23 21.53
CA GLU A 69 -8.78 -12.65 21.45
C GLU A 69 -7.66 -13.44 20.77
N GLU A 70 -7.11 -12.93 19.66
CA GLU A 70 -5.97 -13.56 18.97
C GLU A 70 -4.71 -13.60 19.86
N TYR A 71 -4.50 -12.58 20.69
CA TYR A 71 -3.38 -12.56 21.63
C TYR A 71 -3.59 -13.55 22.79
N GLU A 72 -4.81 -13.65 23.33
CA GLU A 72 -5.16 -14.65 24.35
C GLU A 72 -4.99 -16.08 23.79
N GLU A 73 -5.44 -16.34 22.57
CA GLU A 73 -5.26 -17.63 21.90
C GLU A 73 -3.77 -17.94 21.67
N ALA A 74 -2.97 -16.94 21.30
CA ALA A 74 -1.52 -17.06 21.18
C ALA A 74 -0.83 -17.39 22.51
N LEU A 75 -1.31 -16.83 23.62
CA LEU A 75 -0.84 -17.16 24.97
C LEU A 75 -1.22 -18.59 25.36
N GLU A 76 -2.45 -19.03 25.08
CA GLU A 76 -2.92 -20.39 25.35
C GLU A 76 -2.16 -21.44 24.53
N LYS A 77 -1.83 -21.12 23.28
CA LYS A 77 -0.97 -21.95 22.41
C LYS A 77 0.48 -22.05 22.90
N GLY A 78 0.93 -21.12 23.74
CA GLY A 78 2.29 -21.08 24.26
C GLY A 78 3.34 -20.71 23.19
N LEU A 79 3.04 -19.70 22.36
CA LEU A 79 3.98 -19.19 21.36
C LEU A 79 5.31 -18.71 22.00
N PRO A 80 6.41 -18.66 21.23
CA PRO A 80 7.69 -18.15 21.72
C PRO A 80 7.58 -16.75 22.30
N ASN A 81 8.32 -16.49 23.39
CA ASN A 81 8.28 -15.20 24.09
C ASN A 81 8.55 -13.97 23.20
N PRO A 82 9.45 -14.00 22.19
CA PRO A 82 9.69 -12.83 21.35
C PRO A 82 8.45 -12.44 20.52
N ILE A 83 7.67 -13.43 20.07
CA ILE A 83 6.44 -13.19 19.31
C ILE A 83 5.39 -12.57 20.22
N LEU A 84 5.19 -13.16 21.40
CA LEU A 84 4.24 -12.66 22.40
C LEU A 84 4.58 -11.24 22.87
N TYR A 85 5.88 -10.96 23.10
CA TYR A 85 6.34 -9.63 23.48
C TYR A 85 5.98 -8.57 22.43
N ILE A 86 6.18 -8.88 21.14
CA ILE A 86 5.81 -7.97 20.06
C ILE A 86 4.30 -7.82 19.99
N ALA A 87 3.54 -8.92 20.02
CA ALA A 87 2.08 -8.89 19.98
C ALA A 87 1.48 -8.04 21.11
N GLU A 88 2.01 -8.14 22.33
CA GLU A 88 1.58 -7.35 23.49
C GLU A 88 1.74 -5.83 23.26
N LYS A 89 2.79 -5.40 22.55
CA LYS A 89 2.99 -3.97 22.22
C LYS A 89 1.95 -3.43 21.24
N PHE A 90 1.30 -4.31 20.49
CA PHE A 90 0.21 -3.97 19.58
C PHE A 90 -1.17 -4.22 20.21
N THR A 91 -1.26 -4.50 21.52
CA THR A 91 -2.53 -4.59 22.24
C THR A 91 -3.04 -3.18 22.63
N PRO A 92 -4.36 -2.92 22.68
CA PRO A 92 -4.93 -1.64 23.13
C PRO A 92 -4.51 -1.19 24.54
N SER A 93 -4.15 -2.15 25.40
CA SER A 93 -3.69 -1.92 26.77
C SER A 93 -2.23 -1.45 26.86
N SER A 94 -1.48 -1.50 25.76
CA SER A 94 -0.07 -1.12 25.75
C SER A 94 0.11 0.39 25.99
N PRO A 95 1.11 0.81 26.78
CA PRO A 95 1.36 2.23 27.07
C PRO A 95 1.82 3.02 25.86
N CYS A 96 2.24 2.34 24.79
CA CYS A 96 2.77 3.00 23.59
C CYS A 96 1.70 3.38 22.56
N GLY A 97 0.49 2.82 22.66
CA GLY A 97 -0.63 3.17 21.79
C GLY A 97 -0.39 2.95 20.29
N LEU A 98 0.62 2.14 19.92
CA LEU A 98 1.01 1.86 18.53
C LEU A 98 -0.18 1.33 17.71
N ILE A 99 -0.99 0.46 18.32
CA ILE A 99 -2.18 -0.12 17.69
C ILE A 99 -3.11 0.96 17.16
N PHE A 100 -3.35 2.04 17.89
CA PHE A 100 -4.27 3.08 17.44
C PHE A 100 -3.72 3.75 16.18
N GLN A 101 -2.44 4.11 16.20
CA GLN A 101 -1.78 4.75 15.07
C GLN A 101 -1.83 3.86 13.82
N TYR A 102 -1.36 2.61 13.92
CA TYR A 102 -1.37 1.69 12.78
C TYR A 102 -2.78 1.31 12.32
N ARG A 103 -3.73 1.15 13.25
CA ARG A 103 -5.14 0.86 12.90
C ARG A 103 -5.81 2.03 12.17
N TYR A 104 -5.50 3.27 12.53
CA TYR A 104 -5.96 4.44 11.77
C TYR A 104 -5.34 4.45 10.37
N SER A 105 -4.02 4.18 10.23
CA SER A 105 -3.36 4.05 8.92
C SER A 105 -4.00 2.95 8.06
N GLY A 106 -4.31 1.81 8.69
CA GLY A 106 -4.98 0.67 8.06
C GLY A 106 -6.38 0.99 7.59
N ARG A 107 -7.12 1.86 8.28
CA ARG A 107 -8.43 2.34 7.78
C ARG A 107 -8.29 3.20 6.54
N TYR A 108 -7.23 3.99 6.41
CA TYR A 108 -6.93 4.71 5.18
C TYR A 108 -6.54 3.77 4.01
N ALA A 109 -6.33 2.47 4.24
CA ALA A 109 -6.27 1.46 3.17
C ALA A 109 -7.56 1.39 2.36
N SER A 110 -8.72 1.62 2.99
CA SER A 110 -10.00 1.68 2.29
C SER A 110 -10.02 2.77 1.20
N ALA A 111 -9.21 3.83 1.38
CA ALA A 111 -9.01 4.83 0.34
C ALA A 111 -8.25 4.27 -0.87
N THR A 112 -7.33 3.31 -0.69
CA THR A 112 -6.64 2.64 -1.81
C THR A 112 -7.57 1.71 -2.59
N LEU A 113 -8.53 1.06 -1.92
CA LEU A 113 -9.59 0.30 -2.58
C LEU A 113 -10.52 1.24 -3.36
N THR A 114 -10.85 2.40 -2.78
CA THR A 114 -11.63 3.43 -3.49
C THR A 114 -10.87 3.95 -4.70
N ALA A 115 -9.55 4.17 -4.58
CA ALA A 115 -8.69 4.54 -5.70
C ALA A 115 -8.72 3.47 -6.81
N PHE A 116 -8.68 2.17 -6.45
CA PHE A 116 -8.81 1.09 -7.43
C PHE A 116 -10.17 1.11 -8.15
N CYS A 117 -11.27 1.37 -7.44
CA CYS A 117 -12.58 1.53 -8.06
C CYS A 117 -12.62 2.75 -9.00
N CYS A 118 -12.07 3.90 -8.58
CA CYS A 118 -11.97 5.09 -9.42
C CYS A 118 -11.11 4.85 -10.67
N TRP A 119 -10.03 4.07 -10.55
CA TRP A 119 -9.18 3.67 -11.67
C TRP A 119 -9.93 2.76 -12.65
N MET A 120 -10.67 1.77 -12.16
CA MET A 120 -11.51 0.92 -13.01
C MET A 120 -12.55 1.75 -13.78
N LEU A 121 -13.22 2.67 -13.10
CA LEU A 121 -14.17 3.59 -13.73
C LEU A 121 -13.50 4.49 -14.77
N ALA A 122 -12.28 4.98 -14.51
CA ALA A 122 -11.51 5.76 -15.47
C ALA A 122 -11.22 4.96 -16.76
N ASN A 123 -10.83 3.68 -16.65
CA ASN A 123 -10.59 2.82 -17.82
C ASN A 123 -11.86 2.56 -18.64
N ILE A 124 -13.02 2.40 -17.98
CA ILE A 124 -14.31 2.27 -18.66
C ILE A 124 -14.65 3.57 -19.41
N LEU A 125 -14.43 4.72 -18.76
CA LEU A 125 -14.66 6.04 -19.35
C LEU A 125 -13.71 6.34 -20.51
N PHE A 126 -12.47 5.85 -20.48
CA PHE A 126 -11.53 5.92 -21.61
C PHE A 126 -11.97 5.07 -22.81
N SER A 127 -12.71 3.98 -22.58
CA SER A 127 -13.28 3.16 -23.65
C SER A 127 -14.46 3.85 -24.35
N MET A 128 -15.05 4.87 -23.72
CA MET A 128 -16.07 5.73 -24.31
C MET A 128 -15.40 7.03 -24.82
N PRO A 129 -15.99 7.75 -25.79
CA PRO A 129 -15.43 9.00 -26.32
C PRO A 129 -15.53 10.19 -25.33
N VAL A 130 -15.51 9.92 -24.02
CA VAL A 130 -15.81 10.86 -22.92
C VAL A 130 -14.52 11.12 -22.11
N ILE A 131 -13.48 11.58 -22.81
CA ILE A 131 -12.10 11.73 -22.30
C ILE A 131 -12.01 12.70 -21.09
N ARG A 132 -12.84 13.76 -21.05
CA ARG A 132 -12.80 14.75 -19.96
C ARG A 132 -13.16 14.17 -18.59
N TYR A 133 -14.18 13.32 -18.52
CA TYR A 133 -14.58 12.70 -17.25
C TYR A 133 -13.62 11.59 -16.84
N ALA A 134 -13.03 10.87 -17.80
CA ALA A 134 -11.95 9.93 -17.51
C ALA A 134 -10.76 10.63 -16.83
N GLY A 135 -10.36 11.80 -17.33
CA GLY A 135 -9.31 12.63 -16.72
C GLY A 135 -9.61 13.00 -15.26
N TYR A 136 -10.84 13.46 -14.95
CA TYR A 136 -11.22 13.75 -13.56
C TYR A 136 -11.16 12.52 -12.64
N MET A 137 -11.54 11.35 -13.14
CA MET A 137 -11.46 10.11 -12.36
C MET A 137 -10.01 9.64 -12.12
N VAL A 138 -9.10 9.88 -13.06
CA VAL A 138 -7.65 9.64 -12.88
C VAL A 138 -7.07 10.58 -11.82
N VAL A 139 -7.44 11.87 -11.84
CA VAL A 139 -7.02 12.84 -10.81
C VAL A 139 -7.52 12.41 -9.43
N ALA A 140 -8.80 12.04 -9.33
CA ALA A 140 -9.39 11.58 -8.08
C ALA A 140 -8.66 10.33 -7.55
N THR A 141 -8.34 9.38 -8.43
CA THR A 141 -7.53 8.19 -8.10
C THR A 141 -6.17 8.58 -7.52
N ALA A 142 -5.44 9.47 -8.20
CA ALA A 142 -4.12 9.92 -7.75
C ALA A 142 -4.19 10.61 -6.38
N ALA A 143 -5.20 11.46 -6.16
CA ALA A 143 -5.42 12.13 -4.89
C ALA A 143 -5.67 11.13 -3.75
N PHE A 144 -6.51 10.11 -3.95
CA PHE A 144 -6.76 9.09 -2.92
C PHE A 144 -5.50 8.31 -2.53
N ILE A 145 -4.66 7.93 -3.50
CA ILE A 145 -3.40 7.23 -3.23
C ILE A 145 -2.43 8.16 -2.49
N PHE A 146 -2.35 9.43 -2.89
CA PHE A 146 -1.50 10.44 -2.24
C PHE A 146 -1.90 10.70 -0.79
N PHE A 147 -3.19 10.89 -0.50
CA PHE A 147 -3.69 11.05 0.87
C PHE A 147 -3.43 9.81 1.72
N SER A 148 -3.59 8.60 1.16
CA SER A 148 -3.26 7.35 1.84
C SER A 148 -1.77 7.29 2.21
N MET A 149 -0.86 7.62 1.28
CA MET A 149 0.58 7.65 1.54
C MET A 149 1.00 8.68 2.58
N ILE A 150 0.43 9.89 2.52
CA ILE A 150 0.67 10.92 3.54
C ILE A 150 0.24 10.40 4.91
N SER A 151 -0.96 9.81 5.01
CA SER A 151 -1.45 9.29 6.29
C SER A 151 -0.50 8.26 6.89
N PHE A 152 0.02 7.33 6.09
CA PHE A 152 0.97 6.32 6.54
C PHE A 152 2.31 6.94 6.98
N THR A 153 2.85 7.87 6.18
CA THR A 153 4.11 8.56 6.48
C THR A 153 4.00 9.39 7.76
N THR A 154 2.87 10.09 7.96
CA THR A 154 2.65 10.87 9.19
C THR A 154 2.62 10.01 10.43
N ILE A 155 2.15 8.76 10.32
CA ILE A 155 2.07 7.82 11.44
C ILE A 155 3.44 7.23 11.78
N MET A 156 4.24 6.91 10.76
CA MET A 156 5.63 6.46 10.96
C MET A 156 6.53 7.54 11.57
N ASN A 157 6.27 8.83 11.29
CA ASN A 157 7.10 9.95 11.76
C ASN A 157 6.75 10.44 13.18
N VAL A 158 5.67 9.93 13.79
CA VAL A 158 5.36 10.14 15.22
C VAL A 158 6.32 9.26 16.04
N PRO A 159 6.88 9.74 17.17
CA PRO A 159 7.85 8.97 17.96
C PRO A 159 7.34 7.56 18.24
N GLN A 160 7.99 6.59 17.61
CA GLN A 160 7.67 5.18 17.72
C GLN A 160 8.18 4.65 19.07
N CYS A 161 7.52 3.62 19.59
CA CYS A 161 8.09 2.85 20.69
C CYS A 161 9.39 2.22 20.26
N VAL A 162 10.46 2.40 21.05
CA VAL A 162 11.64 1.57 20.89
C VAL A 162 11.34 0.21 21.50
N PHE A 163 11.46 -0.84 20.69
CA PHE A 163 11.31 -2.20 21.16
C PHE A 163 12.66 -2.72 21.63
N TYR A 164 12.70 -3.31 22.82
CA TYR A 164 13.94 -3.87 23.38
C TYR A 164 13.79 -5.39 23.51
N ILE A 165 14.64 -6.12 22.82
CA ILE A 165 14.76 -7.57 22.98
C ILE A 165 16.20 -7.86 23.39
N GLY A 166 16.39 -8.23 24.66
CA GLY A 166 17.72 -8.39 25.23
C GLY A 166 18.43 -7.03 25.36
N THR A 167 19.59 -6.88 24.72
CA THR A 167 20.38 -5.64 24.70
C THR A 167 20.16 -4.79 23.46
N ASP A 168 19.45 -5.33 22.47
CA ASP A 168 19.33 -4.72 21.16
C ASP A 168 17.95 -4.08 21.01
N SER A 169 17.93 -2.92 20.36
CA SER A 169 16.71 -2.21 20.00
C SER A 169 16.39 -2.44 18.54
N PHE A 170 15.11 -2.64 18.20
CA PHE A 170 14.66 -2.64 16.82
C PHE A 170 13.67 -1.51 16.56
N GLU A 171 13.82 -0.84 15.42
CA GLU A 171 12.95 0.24 14.93
C GLU A 171 12.33 -0.18 13.60
N THR A 172 11.15 0.35 13.30
CA THR A 172 10.42 0.06 12.05
C THR A 172 10.90 0.96 10.92
N GLU A 173 11.30 0.35 9.82
CA GLU A 173 11.72 1.04 8.59
C GLU A 173 10.64 0.91 7.50
N TYR A 174 10.69 1.78 6.49
CA TYR A 174 9.81 1.67 5.32
C TYR A 174 10.19 0.45 4.48
N SER A 175 9.23 -0.42 4.20
CA SER A 175 9.47 -1.62 3.38
C SER A 175 9.30 -1.36 1.89
N HIS A 176 9.58 -2.37 1.06
CA HIS A 176 9.53 -2.29 -0.40
C HIS A 176 8.15 -1.87 -0.96
N SER A 177 7.06 -2.26 -0.29
CA SER A 177 5.71 -1.88 -0.74
C SER A 177 5.50 -0.37 -0.70
N PHE A 178 6.10 0.33 0.27
CA PHE A 178 6.03 1.79 0.36
C PHE A 178 6.73 2.46 -0.83
N TRP A 179 7.91 1.99 -1.21
CA TRP A 179 8.65 2.50 -2.37
C TRP A 179 7.91 2.25 -3.69
N LEU A 180 7.27 1.08 -3.83
CA LEU A 180 6.40 0.78 -4.97
C LEU A 180 5.18 1.71 -5.02
N ALA A 181 4.55 1.97 -3.87
CA ALA A 181 3.45 2.93 -3.78
C ALA A 181 3.90 4.34 -4.22
N LEU A 182 5.08 4.79 -3.79
CA LEU A 182 5.65 6.08 -4.20
C LEU A 182 5.90 6.14 -5.71
N ALA A 183 6.48 5.09 -6.30
CA ALA A 183 6.70 5.01 -7.74
C ALA A 183 5.38 5.07 -8.54
N THR A 184 4.32 4.41 -8.08
CA THR A 184 3.01 4.46 -8.74
C THR A 184 2.37 5.86 -8.71
N ILE A 185 2.54 6.61 -7.62
CA ILE A 185 2.10 8.02 -7.56
C ILE A 185 2.86 8.86 -8.58
N LEU A 186 4.19 8.75 -8.65
CA LEU A 186 4.99 9.53 -9.59
C LEU A 186 4.59 9.24 -11.04
N CYS A 187 4.40 7.97 -11.39
CA CYS A 187 3.92 7.58 -12.71
C CYS A 187 2.54 8.20 -13.02
N THR A 188 1.62 8.16 -12.04
CA THR A 188 0.28 8.75 -12.21
C THR A 188 0.33 10.27 -12.33
N LEU A 189 1.22 10.95 -11.60
CA LEU A 189 1.43 12.40 -11.71
C LEU A 189 2.00 12.80 -13.06
N ILE A 190 2.95 12.03 -13.60
CA ILE A 190 3.50 12.26 -14.94
C ILE A 190 2.41 12.06 -15.99
N GLY A 191 1.62 10.98 -15.90
CA GLY A 191 0.48 10.74 -16.80
C GLY A 191 -0.56 11.87 -16.74
N LEU A 192 -0.86 12.38 -15.54
CA LEU A 192 -1.74 13.53 -15.37
C LEU A 192 -1.17 14.79 -16.01
N LEU A 193 0.13 15.04 -15.83
CA LEU A 193 0.81 16.21 -16.41
C LEU A 193 0.78 16.17 -17.94
N VAL A 194 0.98 15.00 -18.54
CA VAL A 194 0.84 14.80 -20.00
C VAL A 194 -0.58 15.12 -20.47
N VAL A 195 -1.61 14.63 -19.77
CA VAL A 195 -3.02 14.92 -20.11
C VAL A 195 -3.32 16.42 -19.95
N LEU A 196 -2.83 17.07 -18.89
CA LEU A 196 -3.01 18.51 -18.69
C LEU A 196 -2.30 19.33 -19.77
N LEU A 197 -1.11 18.92 -20.20
CA LEU A 197 -0.40 19.57 -21.31
C LEU A 197 -1.13 19.39 -22.64
N ASP A 198 -1.73 18.23 -22.89
CA ASP A 198 -2.60 17.99 -24.05
C ASP A 198 -3.83 18.91 -24.06
N PHE A 199 -4.45 19.14 -22.90
CA PHE A 199 -5.59 20.07 -22.78
C PHE A 199 -5.20 21.55 -22.87
N LEU A 200 -4.04 21.95 -22.36
CA LEU A 200 -3.61 23.35 -22.32
C LEU A 200 -2.92 23.79 -23.62
N VAL A 201 -2.22 22.88 -24.29
CA VAL A 201 -1.45 23.18 -25.51
C VAL A 201 -1.51 22.02 -26.52
N PRO A 202 -2.70 21.71 -27.07
CA PRO A 202 -2.87 20.60 -28.02
C PRO A 202 -1.98 20.74 -29.26
N GLU A 203 -1.68 21.98 -29.67
CA GLU A 203 -0.86 22.26 -30.85
C GLU A 203 0.64 21.93 -30.63
N LYS A 204 1.20 22.18 -29.44
CA LYS A 204 2.62 21.90 -29.15
C LYS A 204 2.88 20.43 -28.83
N MET A 205 1.88 19.74 -28.29
CA MET A 205 1.93 18.30 -28.11
C MET A 205 1.87 17.56 -29.45
N LYS A 206 0.99 17.98 -30.37
CA LYS A 206 0.98 17.46 -31.75
C LYS A 206 2.34 17.64 -32.42
N GLU A 207 2.95 18.82 -32.33
CA GLU A 207 4.30 19.06 -32.86
C GLU A 207 5.39 18.20 -32.19
N ALA A 208 5.34 17.97 -30.87
CA ALA A 208 6.34 17.17 -30.17
C ALA A 208 6.24 15.65 -30.45
N PHE A 209 5.03 15.14 -30.68
CA PHE A 209 4.79 13.74 -31.04
C PHE A 209 4.78 13.49 -32.55
N SER A 210 4.60 14.53 -33.39
CA SER A 210 4.69 14.42 -34.86
C SER A 210 6.12 14.34 -35.40
N VAL A 211 7.14 14.59 -34.57
CA VAL A 211 8.57 14.47 -34.94
C VAL A 211 8.97 13.03 -35.33
N GLY A 212 8.08 12.04 -35.19
CA GLY A 212 8.28 10.67 -35.68
C GLY A 212 7.46 10.25 -36.90
N VAL A 213 6.56 11.09 -37.43
CA VAL A 213 5.62 10.72 -38.52
C VAL A 213 5.67 11.71 -39.70
N ASP A 214 6.77 12.45 -39.86
CA ASP A 214 7.06 13.18 -41.11
C ASP A 214 7.66 12.24 -42.18
N GLY A 215 6.94 11.16 -42.47
CA GLY A 215 7.31 10.18 -43.46
C GLY A 215 6.10 9.43 -43.97
N CYS A 216 5.35 10.10 -44.86
CA CYS A 216 4.22 9.59 -45.66
C CYS A 216 2.91 9.51 -44.83
N GLU A 217 1.80 10.15 -45.15
CA GLU A 217 1.26 10.64 -46.42
C GLU A 217 0.36 11.86 -46.15
N ASP A 218 0.54 12.92 -46.95
CA ASP A 218 -0.41 14.02 -47.08
C ASP A 218 -1.64 13.58 -47.89
N GLU A 219 -2.74 14.32 -47.71
CA GLU A 219 -4.00 14.35 -48.50
C GLU A 219 -5.13 13.39 -48.05
N ASP A 220 -6.00 13.86 -47.15
CA ASP A 220 -7.26 14.46 -47.60
C ASP A 220 -8.11 15.01 -46.43
N ASP A 221 -8.55 16.26 -46.64
CA ASP A 221 -9.55 16.97 -45.86
C ASP A 221 -10.90 16.21 -45.78
N SER A 222 -11.49 16.12 -44.60
CA SER A 222 -12.90 16.54 -44.43
C SER A 222 -13.31 16.61 -42.96
N TYR A 223 -13.80 17.79 -42.60
CA TYR A 223 -14.70 18.00 -41.47
C TYR A 223 -15.97 17.15 -41.67
N SER A 224 -16.31 16.30 -40.71
CA SER A 224 -17.65 15.70 -40.62
C SER A 224 -18.09 15.80 -39.15
N GLU A 225 -18.72 16.90 -38.74
CA GLU A 225 -20.14 17.24 -38.95
C GLU A 225 -21.02 16.51 -37.92
N GLY A 226 -21.63 17.33 -37.05
CA GLY A 226 -22.46 16.88 -35.95
C GLY A 226 -23.73 16.23 -36.45
N TYR A 227 -24.03 15.05 -35.91
CA TYR A 227 -25.31 14.38 -36.11
C TYR A 227 -26.42 15.13 -35.35
N LEU A 228 -27.02 16.13 -35.98
CA LEU A 228 -28.38 16.56 -35.67
C LEU A 228 -29.34 15.86 -36.63
N ASN A 229 -30.10 14.92 -36.07
CA ASN A 229 -31.06 14.09 -36.78
C ASN A 229 -32.36 14.90 -36.99
N SER A 230 -32.59 15.42 -38.19
CA SER A 230 -33.81 16.17 -38.56
C SER A 230 -34.62 15.46 -39.63
N PHE A 231 -35.04 14.22 -39.37
CA PHE A 231 -35.94 13.46 -40.26
C PHE A 231 -37.36 13.28 -39.71
N PHE A 232 -37.76 14.09 -38.72
CA PHE A 232 -39.15 14.12 -38.23
C PHE A 232 -39.61 15.57 -38.15
N LEU A 233 -40.10 16.11 -39.27
CA LEU A 233 -41.12 17.17 -39.37
C LEU A 233 -41.19 17.63 -40.84
N ASP A 234 -41.75 16.80 -41.72
CA ASP A 234 -42.69 17.29 -42.74
C ASP A 234 -43.48 16.12 -43.32
N GLY A 235 -44.80 16.13 -43.16
CA GLY A 235 -45.68 15.08 -43.66
C GLY A 235 -46.96 14.90 -42.86
N VAL A 236 -47.79 15.95 -42.82
CA VAL A 236 -49.26 16.05 -42.95
C VAL A 236 -49.76 17.30 -42.22
#